data_AF-A0A431WB50-F1
#
_entry.id   AF-A0A431WB50-F1
#
_cell.length_a   1.000
_cell.length_b   1.000
_cell.length_c   1.000
_cell.angle_alpha   90.00
_cell.angle_beta   90.00
_cell.angle_gamma   90.00
#
_symmetry.space_group_name_H-M   'P 1'
#
loop_
_entity.id
_entity.type
_entity.pdbx_description
1 polymer ?
#
loop_
_entity_poly.entity_id
_entity_poly.type
_entity_poly.pdbx_seq_one_letter_code
_entity_poly.pdbx_strand_id
1 'polypeptide(L)'
;MNTNSNMSQMKQSSMFIATMLSALALNFFASTTASADTLNKADVLEGTGLSQQTFSVGRKFAEPSTQAEGLNLDGTNDSAQTDNELLQMLTQKKQQLLISGEDVKAGGVRTREEVILAHKNGQTSSKYAKQKMAGEAAQFANPIFHEFSIYEASSRLFTDNDLDGYYQTFSVTFDADLIGFGSYERADVYAELYLSRDGGPWVHYYSTDIFTIIGDSSDDDFEVLTTLHTGYPADYYDVLIDLYEVGFDDIVATISSDDTDNLYALPLESSDRDEVYIGDSSSEGHGGGSLSLLGLFILGCVSLKRRFF
;
A
#
# COMPACT_ATOMS: atom_id res chain seq x y z
N MET A 1 11.06 -64.71 50.51
CA MET A 1 10.93 -63.40 51.19
C MET A 1 9.93 -62.59 50.38
N ASN A 2 8.64 -62.61 50.76
CA ASN A 2 7.92 -61.54 51.49
C ASN A 2 8.05 -60.17 50.79
N THR A 3 7.01 -59.40 50.41
CA THR A 3 5.57 -59.36 50.72
C THR A 3 4.89 -58.32 49.80
N ASN A 4 3.64 -58.56 49.37
CA ASN A 4 2.42 -57.69 49.42
C ASN A 4 2.53 -56.14 49.27
N SER A 5 1.60 -55.35 48.71
CA SER A 5 0.15 -55.48 48.47
C SER A 5 -0.42 -54.31 47.62
N ASN A 6 -1.39 -54.64 46.76
CA ASN A 6 -2.71 -54.01 46.53
C ASN A 6 -3.04 -52.56 47.00
N MET A 7 -3.47 -51.74 46.01
CA MET A 7 -4.84 -51.22 45.77
C MET A 7 -5.63 -50.48 46.86
N SER A 8 -6.10 -49.25 46.56
CA SER A 8 -7.41 -48.70 46.96
C SER A 8 -7.76 -47.35 46.29
N GLN A 9 -8.92 -47.32 45.63
CA GLN A 9 -9.68 -46.13 45.24
C GLN A 9 -10.49 -45.56 46.43
N MET A 10 -10.75 -44.25 46.46
CA MET A 10 -12.06 -43.60 46.75
C MET A 10 -11.86 -42.07 46.92
N LYS A 11 -12.48 -41.22 46.08
CA LYS A 11 -13.80 -40.55 46.17
C LYS A 11 -13.84 -39.22 46.96
N GLN A 12 -14.17 -38.18 46.19
CA GLN A 12 -15.23 -37.17 46.40
C GLN A 12 -15.13 -36.06 47.46
N SER A 13 -15.45 -34.85 46.96
CA SER A 13 -16.14 -33.71 47.60
C SER A 13 -15.45 -33.03 48.79
N SER A 14 -15.54 -31.73 49.05
CA SER A 14 -16.56 -30.72 48.75
C SER A 14 -15.94 -29.33 48.84
N MET A 15 -16.57 -28.36 48.14
CA MET A 15 -16.44 -26.91 48.37
C MET A 15 -16.51 -26.54 49.87
N PHE A 16 -15.77 -25.51 50.26
CA PHE A 16 -16.27 -24.44 51.14
C PHE A 16 -15.63 -23.08 50.80
N ILE A 17 -16.51 -22.09 50.71
CA ILE A 17 -16.31 -20.67 50.42
C ILE A 17 -15.88 -19.93 51.71
N ALA A 18 -15.31 -18.72 51.54
CA ALA A 18 -15.23 -17.57 52.45
C ALA A 18 -13.80 -17.31 52.97
N THR A 19 -13.25 -16.09 53.07
CA THR A 19 -13.68 -14.71 52.76
C THR A 19 -12.43 -13.82 52.87
N MET A 20 -12.40 -12.74 52.08
CA MET A 20 -11.74 -11.43 52.28
C MET A 20 -10.78 -11.24 53.47
N LEU A 21 -9.57 -10.75 53.18
CA LEU A 21 -8.98 -9.65 53.98
C LEU A 21 -8.08 -8.74 53.13
N SER A 22 -8.38 -7.45 53.25
CA SER A 22 -7.71 -6.28 52.69
C SER A 22 -6.32 -6.05 53.31
N ALA A 23 -5.35 -5.64 52.50
CA ALA A 23 -4.20 -4.87 52.97
C ALA A 23 -3.74 -3.89 51.88
N LEU A 24 -4.15 -2.64 52.10
CA LEU A 24 -3.69 -1.43 51.46
C LEU A 24 -2.24 -1.15 51.89
N ALA A 25 -1.31 -0.95 50.96
CA ALA A 25 -0.03 -0.31 51.24
C ALA A 25 0.38 0.57 50.04
N LEU A 26 0.02 1.85 50.16
CA LEU A 26 0.62 2.94 49.40
C LEU A 26 1.97 3.23 50.05
N ASN A 27 3.07 3.24 49.28
CA ASN A 27 4.18 4.13 49.59
C ASN A 27 4.90 4.56 48.31
N PHE A 28 4.88 5.87 48.18
CA PHE A 28 5.43 6.72 47.15
C PHE A 28 6.91 6.97 47.49
N PHE A 29 7.84 6.74 46.57
CA PHE A 29 9.08 7.51 46.54
C PHE A 29 9.52 7.68 45.09
N ALA A 30 9.35 8.90 44.60
CA ALA A 30 9.96 9.39 43.38
C ALA A 30 11.43 9.68 43.65
N SER A 31 12.32 9.18 42.79
CA SER A 31 13.64 9.74 42.58
C SER A 31 13.83 9.90 41.08
N THR A 32 13.80 11.16 40.65
CA THR A 32 14.06 11.61 39.30
C THR A 32 15.53 11.38 38.94
N THR A 33 15.77 10.63 37.86
CA THR A 33 16.96 10.81 37.04
C THR A 33 16.48 10.99 35.62
N ALA A 34 16.60 12.22 35.11
CA ALA A 34 16.39 12.53 33.71
C ALA A 34 17.32 11.66 32.87
N SER A 35 16.75 10.87 31.96
CA SER A 35 17.47 10.22 30.88
C SER A 35 16.52 10.17 29.69
N ALA A 36 17.05 10.61 28.55
CA ALA A 36 16.36 10.98 27.32
C ALA A 36 15.11 10.15 26.97
N ASP A 37 14.01 10.85 26.68
CA ASP A 37 12.82 10.32 26.02
C ASP A 37 13.23 9.64 24.70
N THR A 38 13.30 8.32 24.71
CA THR A 38 13.05 7.51 23.53
C THR A 38 11.56 7.60 23.23
N LEU A 39 11.18 8.62 22.47
CA LEU A 39 9.90 8.65 21.77
C LEU A 39 9.87 7.43 20.83
N ASN A 40 9.03 6.46 21.17
CA ASN A 40 8.70 5.35 20.29
C ASN A 40 8.15 5.92 18.98
N LYS A 41 8.92 5.79 17.89
CA LYS A 41 8.53 6.19 16.52
C LYS A 41 7.31 5.40 16.00
N ALA A 42 6.87 4.38 16.73
CA ALA A 42 5.67 3.58 16.45
C ALA A 42 4.35 4.25 16.88
N ASP A 43 4.36 5.21 17.81
CA ASP A 43 3.13 5.87 18.29
C ASP A 43 2.55 6.92 17.30
N VAL A 44 3.18 7.12 16.13
CA VAL A 44 2.71 8.08 15.13
C VAL A 44 1.75 7.45 14.10
N LEU A 45 1.63 6.12 14.03
CA LEU A 45 0.78 5.45 13.05
C LEU A 45 -0.56 4.88 13.58
N GLU A 46 -0.82 4.87 14.89
CA GLU A 46 -2.05 4.29 15.46
C GLU A 46 -3.22 5.28 15.63
N GLY A 47 -3.14 6.48 15.04
CA GLY A 47 -4.07 7.57 15.35
C GLY A 47 -5.36 7.68 14.51
N THR A 48 -5.52 6.98 13.38
CA THR A 48 -6.65 7.27 12.46
C THR A 48 -7.64 6.14 12.25
N GLY A 49 -7.34 4.90 12.63
CA GLY A 49 -8.26 3.76 12.41
C GLY A 49 -8.66 3.55 10.94
N LEU A 50 -7.99 4.21 9.99
CA LEU A 50 -8.17 4.02 8.55
C LEU A 50 -7.07 3.07 8.09
N SER A 51 -7.46 1.82 7.78
CA SER A 51 -6.57 0.89 7.08
C SER A 51 -6.15 1.53 5.77
N GLN A 52 -4.84 1.66 5.50
CA GLN A 52 -4.39 1.97 4.15
C GLN A 52 -4.83 0.86 3.20
N GLN A 53 -5.39 1.24 2.06
CA GLN A 53 -5.87 0.30 1.05
C GLN A 53 -5.40 0.75 -0.32
N THR A 54 -4.94 -0.21 -1.10
CA THR A 54 -4.51 -0.03 -2.49
C THR A 54 -5.17 -1.08 -3.37
N PHE A 55 -5.31 -0.74 -4.65
CA PHE A 55 -5.59 -1.70 -5.70
C PHE A 55 -4.42 -1.65 -6.66
N SER A 56 -3.81 -2.80 -6.93
CA SER A 56 -2.62 -2.85 -7.79
C SER A 56 -2.70 -4.02 -8.77
N VAL A 57 -2.27 -3.82 -10.00
CA VAL A 57 -2.10 -4.87 -11.01
C VAL A 57 -0.68 -4.84 -11.53
N GLY A 58 -0.08 -6.02 -11.70
CA GLY A 58 1.27 -6.17 -12.23
C GLY A 58 1.25 -6.83 -13.60
N ARG A 59 2.20 -6.49 -14.46
CA ARG A 59 2.47 -7.19 -15.72
C ARG A 59 3.95 -7.13 -16.08
N LYS A 60 4.39 -8.09 -16.90
CA LYS A 60 5.62 -7.99 -17.67
C LYS A 60 5.32 -7.27 -19.00
N PHE A 61 6.22 -6.42 -19.49
CA PHE A 61 6.11 -5.88 -20.85
C PHE A 61 6.21 -7.03 -21.87
N ALA A 62 5.27 -7.12 -22.81
CA ALA A 62 5.21 -8.20 -23.76
C ALA A 62 6.26 -8.01 -24.87
N GLU A 63 6.88 -9.11 -25.33
CA GLU A 63 7.66 -9.09 -26.56
C GLU A 63 6.81 -8.55 -27.72
N PRO A 64 7.35 -7.69 -28.60
CA PRO A 64 6.72 -7.45 -29.88
C PRO A 64 6.74 -8.77 -30.65
N SER A 65 5.57 -9.42 -30.76
CA SER A 65 5.45 -10.69 -31.48
C SER A 65 6.06 -10.55 -32.88
N THR A 66 7.13 -11.28 -33.18
CA THR A 66 7.69 -11.38 -34.53
C THR A 66 6.79 -12.24 -35.43
N GLN A 67 5.53 -11.84 -35.61
CA GLN A 67 4.62 -12.30 -36.66
C GLN A 67 3.65 -11.19 -37.07
N ALA A 68 4.19 -10.06 -37.50
CA ALA A 68 3.48 -9.15 -38.38
C ALA A 68 4.49 -8.52 -39.34
N GLU A 69 4.75 -9.19 -40.46
CA GLU A 69 5.26 -8.51 -41.64
C GLU A 69 4.20 -7.50 -42.10
N GLY A 70 4.34 -6.25 -41.67
CA GLY A 70 3.47 -5.16 -42.05
C GLY A 70 3.99 -3.85 -41.49
N LEU A 71 4.68 -3.09 -42.34
CA LEU A 71 5.16 -1.74 -42.04
C LEU A 71 4.01 -0.87 -41.51
N ASN A 72 3.99 -0.63 -40.20
CA ASN A 72 3.26 0.49 -39.61
C ASN A 72 4.22 1.27 -38.71
N LEU A 73 4.76 2.34 -39.28
CA LEU A 73 5.54 3.36 -38.60
C LEU A 73 4.58 4.29 -37.87
N ASP A 74 4.02 3.84 -36.74
CA ASP A 74 3.38 4.75 -35.78
C ASP A 74 3.47 4.16 -34.36
N GLY A 75 4.66 4.29 -33.75
CA GLY A 75 4.95 3.82 -32.39
C GLY A 75 4.30 4.64 -31.27
N THR A 76 3.34 5.51 -31.57
CA THR A 76 2.60 6.28 -30.55
C THR A 76 1.29 5.63 -30.10
N ASN A 77 0.76 4.67 -30.86
CA ASN A 77 -0.51 4.01 -30.53
C ASN A 77 -0.35 2.81 -29.58
N ASP A 78 0.86 2.28 -29.42
CA ASP A 78 1.10 1.05 -28.66
C ASP A 78 1.03 1.32 -27.14
N SER A 79 1.83 2.26 -26.63
CA SER A 79 1.85 2.59 -25.20
C SER A 79 0.49 3.06 -24.65
N ALA A 80 -0.24 3.90 -25.38
CA ALA A 80 -1.57 4.35 -24.98
C ALA A 80 -2.60 3.20 -24.96
N GLN A 81 -2.49 2.25 -25.89
CA GLN A 81 -3.34 1.06 -25.89
C GLN A 81 -2.99 0.15 -24.71
N THR A 82 -1.70 -0.07 -24.47
CA THR A 82 -1.18 -0.88 -23.36
C THR A 82 -1.56 -0.28 -21.99
N ASP A 83 -1.53 1.05 -21.83
CA ASP A 83 -1.95 1.73 -20.60
C ASP A 83 -3.47 1.61 -20.36
N ASN A 84 -4.28 1.73 -21.41
CA ASN A 84 -5.73 1.55 -21.32
C ASN A 84 -6.11 0.13 -20.88
N GLU A 85 -5.39 -0.89 -21.35
CA GLU A 85 -5.59 -2.27 -20.91
C GLU A 85 -5.28 -2.45 -19.42
N LEU A 86 -4.18 -1.87 -18.93
CA LEU A 86 -3.80 -1.96 -17.52
C LEU A 86 -4.79 -1.24 -16.60
N LEU A 87 -5.27 -0.06 -17.00
CA LEU A 87 -6.33 0.68 -16.30
C LEU A 87 -7.65 -0.11 -16.27
N GLN A 88 -7.98 -0.82 -17.34
CA GLN A 88 -9.16 -1.71 -17.36
C GLN A 88 -8.98 -2.88 -16.41
N MET A 89 -7.82 -3.53 -16.40
CA MET A 89 -7.50 -4.61 -15.45
C MET A 89 -7.58 -4.12 -14.00
N LEU A 90 -7.04 -2.93 -13.72
CA LEU A 90 -7.11 -2.32 -12.39
C LEU A 90 -8.55 -2.03 -11.96
N THR A 91 -9.36 -1.49 -12.88
CA THR A 91 -10.78 -1.23 -12.63
C THR A 91 -11.55 -2.52 -12.33
N GLN A 92 -11.28 -3.59 -13.07
CA GLN A 92 -11.87 -4.91 -12.83
C GLN A 92 -11.44 -5.49 -11.48
N LYS A 93 -10.14 -5.39 -11.14
CA LYS A 93 -9.61 -5.84 -9.85
C LYS A 93 -10.23 -5.08 -8.67
N LYS A 94 -10.39 -3.76 -8.79
CA LYS A 94 -11.10 -2.91 -7.82
C LYS A 94 -12.54 -3.39 -7.64
N GLN A 95 -13.29 -3.61 -8.72
CA GLN A 95 -14.67 -4.12 -8.63
C GLN A 95 -14.73 -5.50 -7.97
N GLN A 96 -13.83 -6.41 -8.33
CA GLN A 96 -13.78 -7.76 -7.77
C GLN A 96 -13.55 -7.73 -6.24
N LEU A 97 -12.59 -6.92 -5.78
CA LEU A 97 -12.24 -6.82 -4.36
C LEU A 97 -13.32 -6.10 -3.54
N LEU A 98 -14.03 -5.13 -4.12
CA LEU A 98 -15.16 -4.49 -3.47
C LEU A 98 -16.39 -5.42 -3.35
N ILE A 99 -16.57 -6.35 -4.30
CA ILE A 99 -17.71 -7.29 -4.34
C ILE A 99 -17.47 -8.53 -3.49
N SER A 100 -16.24 -9.07 -3.48
CA SER A 100 -15.97 -10.35 -2.82
C SER A 100 -16.27 -10.31 -1.34
N GLY A 101 -16.22 -9.14 -0.69
CA GLY A 101 -16.40 -9.00 0.75
C GLY A 101 -15.40 -9.85 1.54
N GLU A 102 -14.43 -10.46 0.85
CA GLU A 102 -13.13 -10.76 1.42
C GLU A 102 -12.71 -9.40 1.90
N ASP A 103 -12.78 -9.21 3.22
CA ASP A 103 -12.28 -8.02 3.87
C ASP A 103 -11.08 -7.61 3.05
N VAL A 104 -11.06 -6.35 2.60
CA VAL A 104 -9.80 -5.67 2.32
C VAL A 104 -9.06 -5.87 3.62
N LYS A 105 -8.38 -7.01 3.76
CA LYS A 105 -7.82 -7.44 5.01
C LYS A 105 -6.83 -6.34 5.17
N ALA A 106 -7.05 -5.56 6.23
CA ALA A 106 -5.98 -4.98 6.97
C ALA A 106 -5.04 -6.15 7.32
N GLY A 107 -4.28 -6.65 6.34
CA GLY A 107 -2.88 -6.88 6.57
C GLY A 107 -2.44 -5.50 6.99
N GLY A 108 -2.47 -5.30 8.31
CA GLY A 108 -2.18 -4.00 8.90
C GLY A 108 -0.93 -3.48 8.23
N VAL A 109 -0.91 -2.16 7.99
CA VAL A 109 0.24 -1.45 7.40
C VAL A 109 1.53 -2.13 7.87
N ARG A 110 2.18 -2.87 6.97
CA ARG A 110 3.40 -3.62 7.29
C ARG A 110 4.58 -2.73 6.99
N THR A 111 5.48 -2.57 7.94
CA THR A 111 6.75 -1.89 7.64
C THR A 111 7.64 -2.80 6.79
N ARG A 112 8.64 -2.21 6.13
CA ARG A 112 9.67 -2.97 5.41
C ARG A 112 10.34 -4.02 6.30
N GLU A 113 10.68 -3.68 7.53
CA GLU A 113 11.29 -4.60 8.48
C GLU A 113 10.38 -5.79 8.80
N GLU A 114 9.08 -5.58 8.93
CA GLU A 114 8.11 -6.65 9.18
C GLU A 114 7.98 -7.60 7.99
N VAL A 115 8.00 -7.07 6.76
CA VAL A 115 8.00 -7.88 5.54
C VAL A 115 9.28 -8.72 5.45
N ILE A 116 10.44 -8.12 5.68
CA ILE A 116 11.73 -8.82 5.71
C ILE A 116 11.72 -9.95 6.76
N LEU A 117 11.19 -9.69 7.96
CA LEU A 117 11.07 -10.72 9.00
C LEU A 117 10.11 -11.84 8.60
N ALA A 118 9.02 -11.55 7.89
CA ALA A 118 8.10 -12.56 7.38
C ALA A 118 8.75 -13.50 6.34
N HIS A 119 9.62 -12.95 5.48
CA HIS A 119 10.45 -13.71 4.55
C HIS A 119 11.42 -14.63 5.29
N LYS A 120 12.20 -14.09 6.21
CA LYS A 120 13.20 -14.84 7.00
C LYS A 120 12.61 -15.96 7.87
N ASN A 121 11.35 -15.82 8.26
CA ASN A 121 10.64 -16.86 9.00
C ASN A 121 10.05 -17.96 8.11
N GLY A 122 10.32 -17.96 6.80
CA GLY A 122 9.89 -18.96 5.83
C GLY A 122 8.39 -18.93 5.50
N GLN A 123 7.65 -17.92 5.98
CA GLN A 123 6.20 -17.81 5.77
C GLN A 123 5.89 -17.43 4.32
N THR A 124 6.70 -16.57 3.72
CA THR A 124 6.49 -16.06 2.36
C THR A 124 7.18 -16.93 1.30
N SER A 125 8.42 -17.38 1.52
CA SER A 125 9.11 -18.29 0.60
C SER A 125 8.40 -19.64 0.45
N SER A 126 7.75 -20.15 1.51
CA SER A 126 6.92 -21.36 1.41
C SER A 126 5.61 -21.16 0.64
N LYS A 127 5.07 -19.94 0.53
CA LYS A 127 3.91 -19.61 -0.33
C LYS A 127 4.31 -19.68 -1.80
N TYR A 128 5.39 -19.00 -2.16
CA TYR A 128 5.89 -18.93 -3.54
C TYR A 128 6.53 -20.26 -4.00
N ALA A 129 7.23 -20.99 -3.12
CA ALA A 129 7.71 -22.33 -3.42
C ALA A 129 6.56 -23.33 -3.66
N LYS A 130 5.43 -23.21 -2.94
CA LYS A 130 4.23 -24.03 -3.21
C LYS A 130 3.56 -23.66 -4.54
N GLN A 131 3.53 -22.38 -4.90
CA GLN A 131 3.04 -21.94 -6.21
C GLN A 131 3.89 -22.52 -7.35
N LYS A 132 5.23 -22.54 -7.21
CA LYS A 132 6.15 -23.18 -8.17
C LYS A 132 5.97 -24.71 -8.24
N MET A 133 5.87 -25.38 -7.09
CA MET A 133 5.69 -26.85 -7.01
C MET A 133 4.33 -27.34 -7.53
N ALA A 134 3.32 -26.45 -7.61
CA ALA A 134 2.04 -26.75 -8.25
C ALA A 134 2.09 -26.61 -9.78
N GLY A 135 3.13 -25.96 -10.33
CA GLY A 135 3.29 -25.66 -11.76
C GLY A 135 4.24 -26.60 -12.51
N GLU A 136 5.39 -26.98 -11.96
CA GLU A 136 6.32 -27.91 -12.60
C GLU A 136 7.34 -28.49 -11.61
N ALA A 137 7.79 -29.72 -11.85
CA ALA A 137 8.75 -30.42 -11.01
C ALA A 137 10.05 -29.63 -10.90
N ALA A 138 10.42 -29.22 -9.68
CA ALA A 138 11.67 -28.51 -9.40
C ALA A 138 12.88 -29.29 -9.93
N GLN A 139 13.42 -28.83 -11.06
CA GLN A 139 14.62 -29.38 -11.65
C GLN A 139 15.79 -28.42 -11.40
N PHE A 140 16.81 -28.98 -10.73
CA PHE A 140 18.20 -28.52 -10.61
C PHE A 140 18.48 -27.29 -9.71
N ALA A 141 18.62 -27.55 -8.41
CA ALA A 141 19.45 -26.71 -7.55
C ALA A 141 20.93 -27.09 -7.73
N ASN A 142 21.59 -26.48 -8.70
CA ASN A 142 23.04 -26.30 -8.65
C ASN A 142 23.24 -24.94 -7.95
N PRO A 143 24.06 -24.81 -6.90
CA PRO A 143 24.26 -23.52 -6.23
C PRO A 143 25.22 -22.68 -7.09
N ILE A 144 24.73 -22.24 -8.25
CA ILE A 144 25.31 -21.11 -8.94
C ILE A 144 24.83 -19.90 -8.15
N PHE A 145 25.77 -19.15 -7.58
CA PHE A 145 25.46 -17.88 -6.98
C PHE A 145 25.14 -16.92 -8.13
N HIS A 146 23.88 -16.54 -8.22
CA HIS A 146 23.42 -15.50 -9.10
C HIS A 146 23.60 -14.15 -8.40
N GLU A 147 24.11 -13.16 -9.13
CA GLU A 147 24.10 -11.76 -8.69
C GLU A 147 22.90 -11.08 -9.36
N PHE A 148 22.18 -10.24 -8.61
CA PHE A 148 21.00 -9.55 -9.09
C PHE A 148 21.19 -8.05 -8.96
N SER A 149 20.63 -7.28 -9.89
CA SER A 149 20.50 -5.84 -9.78
C SER A 149 19.16 -5.38 -10.33
N ILE A 150 18.68 -4.23 -9.87
CA ILE A 150 17.59 -3.52 -10.55
C ILE A 150 18.28 -2.42 -11.35
N TYR A 151 18.35 -2.60 -12.67
CA TYR A 151 19.12 -1.73 -13.57
C TYR A 151 18.46 -0.37 -13.73
N GLU A 152 17.15 -0.36 -13.93
CA GLU A 152 16.35 0.85 -14.06
C GLU A 152 15.05 0.73 -13.27
N ALA A 153 14.60 1.84 -12.71
CA ALA A 153 13.25 1.99 -12.20
C ALA A 153 12.71 3.38 -12.52
N SER A 154 11.42 3.45 -12.87
CA SER A 154 10.73 4.70 -13.17
C SER A 154 9.29 4.68 -12.70
N SER A 155 8.69 5.87 -12.60
CA SER A 155 7.28 6.02 -12.22
C SER A 155 6.52 6.91 -13.21
N ARG A 156 5.21 6.71 -13.28
CA ARG A 156 4.28 7.51 -14.09
C ARG A 156 3.02 7.82 -13.30
N LEU A 157 2.43 9.00 -13.51
CA LEU A 157 1.23 9.48 -12.83
C LEU A 157 0.03 9.49 -13.81
N PHE A 158 -1.15 9.06 -13.37
CA PHE A 158 -2.29 8.79 -14.28
C PHE A 158 -3.57 9.54 -13.94
N THR A 159 -4.05 9.48 -12.68
CA THR A 159 -5.38 9.99 -12.31
C THR A 159 -5.27 11.03 -11.21
N ASP A 160 -5.79 12.21 -11.50
CA ASP A 160 -5.99 13.37 -10.63
C ASP A 160 -7.33 13.96 -11.09
N ASN A 161 -8.40 13.72 -10.33
CA ASN A 161 -9.75 14.12 -10.71
C ASN A 161 -10.02 15.57 -10.37
N ASP A 162 -9.57 16.04 -9.20
CA ASP A 162 -9.84 17.38 -8.71
C ASP A 162 -8.84 18.45 -9.22
N LEU A 163 -7.77 18.00 -9.89
CA LEU A 163 -6.76 18.78 -10.59
C LEU A 163 -5.88 19.63 -9.66
N ASP A 164 -5.66 19.17 -8.43
CA ASP A 164 -4.81 19.85 -7.45
C ASP A 164 -3.31 19.47 -7.56
N GLY A 165 -2.99 18.50 -8.42
CA GLY A 165 -1.63 18.03 -8.69
C GLY A 165 -1.20 16.83 -7.85
N TYR A 166 -2.07 16.25 -7.02
CA TYR A 166 -1.86 14.97 -6.37
C TYR A 166 -2.62 13.85 -7.11
N TYR A 167 -1.96 12.71 -7.29
CA TYR A 167 -2.48 11.64 -8.12
C TYR A 167 -2.90 10.43 -7.30
N GLN A 168 -4.10 9.93 -7.54
CA GLN A 168 -4.58 8.70 -6.92
C GLN A 168 -4.10 7.42 -7.60
N THR A 169 -3.70 7.51 -8.88
CA THR A 169 -3.23 6.36 -9.67
C THR A 169 -1.86 6.64 -10.26
N PHE A 170 -0.92 5.72 -10.03
CA PHE A 170 0.45 5.79 -10.51
C PHE A 170 0.93 4.41 -10.95
N SER A 171 1.95 4.34 -11.80
CA SER A 171 2.69 3.10 -12.10
C SER A 171 4.14 3.20 -11.70
N VAL A 172 4.72 2.05 -11.39
CA VAL A 172 6.15 1.83 -11.15
C VAL A 172 6.61 0.73 -12.10
N THR A 173 7.59 1.03 -12.95
CA THR A 173 8.23 0.08 -13.85
C THR A 173 9.66 -0.14 -13.40
N PHE A 174 10.12 -1.38 -13.40
CA PHE A 174 11.51 -1.71 -13.09
C PHE A 174 12.04 -2.86 -13.95
N ASP A 175 13.33 -2.78 -14.27
CA ASP A 175 14.10 -3.76 -15.04
C ASP A 175 15.09 -4.45 -14.09
N ALA A 176 15.01 -5.78 -14.00
CA ALA A 176 15.77 -6.56 -13.04
C ALA A 176 16.71 -7.53 -13.75
N ASP A 177 18.01 -7.32 -13.56
CA ASP A 177 19.05 -8.11 -14.20
C ASP A 177 19.47 -9.30 -13.34
N LEU A 178 19.78 -10.39 -14.05
CA LEU A 178 20.48 -11.55 -13.57
C LEU A 178 21.93 -11.53 -14.11
N ILE A 179 22.85 -11.11 -13.26
CA ILE A 179 24.28 -11.05 -13.57
C ILE A 179 24.87 -12.45 -13.36
N GLY A 180 24.98 -13.19 -14.46
CA GLY A 180 25.46 -14.57 -14.52
C GLY A 180 26.63 -14.78 -15.48
N PHE A 181 27.02 -16.04 -15.66
CA PHE A 181 28.08 -16.39 -16.64
C PHE A 181 27.55 -16.46 -18.08
N GLY A 182 26.23 -16.53 -18.27
CA GLY A 182 25.59 -16.54 -19.59
C GLY A 182 24.36 -15.63 -19.68
N SER A 183 24.19 -14.99 -20.85
CA SER A 183 23.08 -14.09 -21.19
C SER A 183 21.71 -14.75 -21.36
N TYR A 184 21.57 -16.02 -20.96
CA TYR A 184 20.33 -16.80 -21.07
C TYR A 184 19.99 -17.50 -19.76
N GLU A 185 20.70 -17.16 -18.68
CA GLU A 185 20.34 -17.61 -17.34
C GLU A 185 18.96 -17.05 -16.98
N ARG A 186 18.22 -17.81 -16.17
CA ARG A 186 16.84 -17.49 -15.82
C ARG A 186 16.67 -17.64 -14.33
N ALA A 187 15.98 -16.68 -13.74
CA ALA A 187 15.60 -16.72 -12.33
C ALA A 187 14.13 -16.38 -12.21
N ASP A 188 13.41 -17.15 -11.39
CA ASP A 188 12.06 -16.79 -10.99
C ASP A 188 12.15 -15.88 -9.78
N VAL A 189 11.58 -14.69 -9.90
CA VAL A 189 11.66 -13.63 -8.90
C VAL A 189 10.27 -13.05 -8.61
N TYR A 190 10.18 -12.29 -7.54
CA TYR A 190 9.04 -11.43 -7.22
C TYR A 190 9.54 -10.22 -6.44
N ALA A 191 8.76 -9.14 -6.43
CA ALA A 191 9.13 -7.90 -5.78
C ALA A 191 8.12 -7.50 -4.69
N GLU A 192 8.63 -6.87 -3.65
CA GLU A 192 7.86 -6.18 -2.62
C GLU A 192 8.06 -4.68 -2.80
N LEU A 193 6.97 -3.93 -2.92
CA LEU A 193 6.98 -2.49 -3.19
C LEU A 193 6.45 -1.71 -1.99
N TYR A 194 7.12 -0.59 -1.70
CA TYR A 194 6.89 0.24 -0.52
C TYR A 194 6.75 1.71 -0.88
N LEU A 195 5.98 2.43 -0.08
CA LEU A 195 5.89 3.89 -0.09
C LEU A 195 6.40 4.47 1.22
N SER A 196 7.14 5.57 1.16
CA SER A 196 7.53 6.37 2.33
C SER A 196 6.99 7.77 2.17
N ARG A 197 6.18 8.23 3.12
CA ARG A 197 5.61 9.58 3.12
C ARG A 197 6.58 10.56 3.78
N ASP A 198 7.03 11.58 3.06
CA ASP A 198 7.90 12.66 3.58
C ASP A 198 9.09 12.13 4.41
N GLY A 199 9.81 11.12 3.89
CA GLY A 199 10.93 10.48 4.60
C GLY A 199 10.53 9.68 5.86
N GLY A 200 9.26 9.32 5.99
CA GLY A 200 8.69 8.48 7.03
C GLY A 200 9.12 7.00 6.96
N PRO A 201 8.43 6.11 7.67
CA PRO A 201 8.69 4.67 7.55
C PRO A 201 8.24 4.14 6.19
N TRP A 202 8.99 3.16 5.66
CA TRP A 202 8.61 2.40 4.48
C TRP A 202 7.41 1.50 4.78
N VAL A 203 6.30 1.75 4.09
CA VAL A 203 5.06 0.99 4.21
C VAL A 203 4.84 0.15 2.96
N HIS A 204 4.67 -1.15 3.16
CA HIS A 204 4.39 -2.10 2.08
C HIS A 204 3.00 -1.84 1.47
N TYR A 205 2.93 -1.68 0.15
CA TYR A 205 1.65 -1.51 -0.56
C TYR A 205 1.37 -2.60 -1.60
N TYR A 206 2.38 -3.33 -2.09
CA TYR A 206 2.16 -4.38 -3.10
C TYR A 206 3.24 -5.45 -3.12
N SER A 207 2.82 -6.70 -3.32
CA SER A 207 3.69 -7.83 -3.65
C SER A 207 3.35 -8.30 -5.06
N THR A 208 4.34 -8.46 -5.94
CA THR A 208 4.10 -8.96 -7.30
C THR A 208 3.75 -10.45 -7.30
N ASP A 209 3.18 -10.90 -8.42
CA ASP A 209 3.22 -12.32 -8.78
C ASP A 209 4.66 -12.73 -9.15
N ILE A 210 4.90 -14.04 -9.23
CA ILE A 210 6.19 -14.55 -9.72
C ILE A 210 6.31 -14.23 -11.21
N PHE A 211 7.46 -13.71 -11.61
CA PHE A 211 7.86 -13.57 -13.00
C PHE A 211 9.29 -14.08 -13.20
N THR A 212 9.65 -14.36 -14.45
CA THR A 212 10.98 -14.88 -14.79
C THR A 212 11.79 -13.79 -15.49
N ILE A 213 12.97 -13.50 -14.95
CA ILE A 213 13.98 -12.64 -15.58
C ILE A 213 14.99 -13.48 -16.38
N ILE A 214 15.61 -12.89 -17.40
CA ILE A 214 16.48 -13.54 -18.37
C ILE A 214 17.73 -12.68 -18.60
N GLY A 215 18.84 -13.02 -17.93
CA GLY A 215 20.09 -12.25 -18.07
C GLY A 215 19.87 -10.76 -17.78
N ASP A 216 20.35 -9.89 -18.66
CA ASP A 216 20.25 -8.43 -18.62
C ASP A 216 19.24 -7.87 -19.64
N SER A 217 18.13 -8.60 -19.85
CA SER A 217 17.18 -8.32 -20.91
C SER A 217 16.07 -7.38 -20.46
N SER A 218 16.03 -6.17 -21.00
CA SER A 218 14.91 -5.22 -20.82
C SER A 218 13.56 -5.67 -21.43
N ASP A 219 13.50 -6.88 -22.01
CA ASP A 219 12.24 -7.46 -22.49
C ASP A 219 11.45 -8.10 -21.33
N ASP A 220 12.00 -8.10 -20.11
CA ASP A 220 11.38 -8.64 -18.91
C ASP A 220 10.99 -7.63 -17.84
N ASP A 221 11.09 -6.34 -18.15
CA ASP A 221 10.56 -5.22 -17.39
C ASP A 221 9.18 -5.52 -16.80
N PHE A 222 9.03 -5.20 -15.51
CA PHE A 222 7.79 -5.39 -14.79
C PHE A 222 7.16 -4.05 -14.41
N GLU A 223 5.89 -3.86 -14.77
CA GLU A 223 5.10 -2.69 -14.42
C GLU A 223 4.04 -3.04 -13.39
N VAL A 224 3.95 -2.21 -12.35
CA VAL A 224 2.88 -2.24 -11.34
C VAL A 224 2.09 -0.95 -11.43
N LEU A 225 0.81 -1.03 -11.81
CA LEU A 225 -0.13 0.10 -11.74
C LEU A 225 -0.97 0.00 -10.48
N THR A 226 -1.03 1.09 -9.71
CA THR A 226 -1.64 1.15 -8.39
C THR A 226 -2.58 2.35 -8.27
N THR A 227 -3.78 2.13 -7.76
CA THR A 227 -4.66 3.17 -7.20
C THR A 227 -4.60 3.12 -5.68
N LEU A 228 -4.25 4.24 -5.05
CA LEU A 228 -4.38 4.44 -3.61
C LEU A 228 -5.86 4.66 -3.29
N HIS A 229 -6.48 3.76 -2.54
CA HIS A 229 -7.93 3.83 -2.32
C HIS A 229 -8.32 4.68 -1.11
N THR A 230 -7.71 4.42 0.04
CA THR A 230 -7.92 5.18 1.28
C THR A 230 -6.68 5.14 2.17
N GLY A 231 -6.56 6.09 3.09
CA GLY A 231 -5.48 6.14 4.08
C GLY A 231 -4.19 6.80 3.62
N TYR A 232 -4.19 7.45 2.45
CA TYR A 232 -3.04 8.17 1.89
C TYR A 232 -3.38 9.67 1.76
N PRO A 233 -3.01 10.51 2.74
CA PRO A 233 -3.17 11.96 2.59
C PRO A 233 -2.34 12.50 1.42
N ALA A 234 -2.81 13.59 0.80
CA ALA A 234 -2.03 14.35 -0.18
C ALA A 234 -0.68 14.75 0.39
N ASP A 235 0.38 14.18 -0.17
CA ASP A 235 1.76 14.42 0.22
C ASP A 235 2.73 13.88 -0.84
N TYR A 236 4.03 14.04 -0.58
CA TYR A 236 5.09 13.45 -1.38
C TYR A 236 5.51 12.09 -0.84
N TYR A 237 5.52 11.11 -1.73
CA TYR A 237 5.86 9.73 -1.40
C TYR A 237 7.05 9.25 -2.21
N ASP A 238 8.03 8.70 -1.51
CA ASP A 238 9.14 7.98 -2.12
C ASP A 238 8.75 6.52 -2.35
N VAL A 239 9.35 5.87 -3.35
CA VAL A 239 9.14 4.45 -3.68
C VAL A 239 10.42 3.65 -3.40
N LEU A 240 10.23 2.44 -2.87
CA LEU A 240 11.28 1.43 -2.74
C LEU A 240 10.81 0.08 -3.26
N ILE A 241 11.71 -0.64 -3.92
CA ILE A 241 11.49 -1.98 -4.46
C ILE A 241 12.55 -2.92 -3.86
N ASP A 242 12.10 -4.00 -3.22
CA ASP A 242 12.95 -5.12 -2.82
C ASP A 242 12.65 -6.33 -3.70
N LEU A 243 13.67 -6.87 -4.36
CA LEU A 243 13.58 -8.06 -5.20
C LEU A 243 13.97 -9.32 -4.41
N TYR A 244 13.27 -10.41 -4.65
CA TYR A 244 13.51 -11.72 -4.04
C TYR A 244 13.54 -12.82 -5.11
N GLU A 245 14.49 -13.76 -4.98
CA GLU A 245 14.50 -15.00 -5.75
C GLU A 245 13.58 -16.05 -5.11
N VAL A 246 12.81 -16.77 -5.94
CA VAL A 246 11.92 -17.82 -5.44
C VAL A 246 12.72 -18.96 -4.81
N GLY A 247 12.52 -19.15 -3.50
CA GLY A 247 13.22 -20.18 -2.72
C GLY A 247 14.43 -19.64 -1.94
N PHE A 248 14.70 -18.35 -2.03
CA PHE A 248 15.68 -17.63 -1.21
C PHE A 248 14.96 -16.64 -0.30
N ASP A 249 15.36 -16.57 0.98
CA ASP A 249 14.64 -15.79 2.00
C ASP A 249 15.17 -14.35 2.16
N ASP A 250 16.37 -14.06 1.66
CA ASP A 250 16.98 -12.72 1.74
C ASP A 250 16.70 -11.92 0.47
N ILE A 251 16.74 -10.59 0.60
CA ILE A 251 16.64 -9.65 -0.53
C ILE A 251 17.84 -9.87 -1.45
N VAL A 252 17.59 -9.99 -2.75
CA VAL A 252 18.64 -10.15 -3.77
C VAL A 252 19.04 -8.82 -4.43
N ALA A 253 18.13 -7.84 -4.49
CA ALA A 253 18.41 -6.49 -4.95
C ALA A 253 17.43 -5.48 -4.33
N THR A 254 17.86 -4.23 -4.15
CA THR A 254 17.01 -3.10 -3.71
C THR A 254 17.28 -1.90 -4.60
N ILE A 255 16.24 -1.14 -4.95
CA ILE A 255 16.35 0.21 -5.51
C ILE A 255 15.34 1.14 -4.84
N SER A 256 15.68 2.41 -4.67
CA SER A 256 14.84 3.40 -4.01
C SER A 256 15.05 4.81 -4.53
N SER A 257 14.34 5.76 -3.93
CA SER A 257 14.54 7.21 -4.13
C SER A 257 15.96 7.71 -3.83
N ASP A 258 16.74 6.98 -3.02
CA ASP A 258 18.14 7.33 -2.76
C ASP A 258 19.05 7.02 -3.98
N ASP A 259 18.57 6.17 -4.90
CA ASP A 259 19.31 5.69 -6.06
C ASP A 259 18.89 6.39 -7.37
N THR A 260 17.61 6.79 -7.49
CA THR A 260 17.06 7.45 -8.68
C THR A 260 15.95 8.46 -8.36
N ASP A 261 16.02 9.62 -9.01
CA ASP A 261 15.02 10.69 -8.89
C ASP A 261 13.63 10.24 -9.39
N ASN A 262 13.55 9.21 -10.24
CA ASN A 262 12.27 8.73 -10.78
C ASN A 262 11.38 8.07 -9.72
N LEU A 263 11.93 7.73 -8.54
CA LEU A 263 11.22 7.13 -7.42
C LEU A 263 11.07 8.11 -6.23
N TYR A 264 11.52 9.35 -6.39
CA TYR A 264 11.56 10.35 -5.33
C TYR A 264 10.34 11.29 -5.40
N ALA A 265 9.75 11.57 -4.25
CA ALA A 265 8.73 12.61 -4.03
C ALA A 265 7.59 12.61 -5.06
N LEU A 266 6.91 11.48 -5.23
CA LEU A 266 5.71 11.40 -6.06
C LEU A 266 4.55 12.11 -5.36
N PRO A 267 3.86 13.08 -6.01
CA PRO A 267 2.71 13.76 -5.41
C PRO A 267 1.49 12.83 -5.48
N LEU A 268 1.23 12.12 -4.38
CA LEU A 268 0.18 11.09 -4.34
C LEU A 268 -0.86 11.40 -3.28
N GLU A 269 -2.08 10.92 -3.50
CA GLU A 269 -3.15 10.91 -2.52
C GLU A 269 -4.10 9.73 -2.73
N SER A 270 -5.02 9.47 -1.81
CA SER A 270 -6.02 8.43 -1.96
C SER A 270 -7.30 8.90 -2.67
N SER A 271 -7.94 7.97 -3.37
CA SER A 271 -9.16 8.20 -4.16
C SER A 271 -10.35 8.78 -3.38
N ASP A 272 -10.39 8.60 -2.06
CA ASP A 272 -11.40 9.17 -1.15
C ASP A 272 -11.13 10.65 -0.79
N ARG A 273 -10.03 11.21 -1.31
CA ARG A 273 -9.63 12.62 -1.18
C ARG A 273 -9.63 13.35 -2.52
N ASP A 274 -9.49 12.60 -3.61
CA ASP A 274 -9.53 13.06 -5.01
C ASP A 274 -10.98 13.13 -5.58
N GLU A 275 -11.88 13.84 -4.88
CA GLU A 275 -13.28 14.02 -5.31
C GLU A 275 -13.51 15.42 -5.90
N VAL A 276 -14.02 15.47 -7.15
CA VAL A 276 -14.43 16.75 -7.77
C VAL A 276 -15.58 17.36 -6.98
N TYR A 277 -15.29 18.42 -6.24
CA TYR A 277 -16.32 19.19 -5.55
C TYR A 277 -17.16 19.96 -6.58
N ILE A 278 -18.22 19.33 -7.09
CA ILE A 278 -19.27 20.05 -7.80
C ILE A 278 -20.06 20.79 -6.74
N GLY A 279 -19.65 22.03 -6.47
CA GLY A 279 -20.44 22.93 -5.65
C GLY A 279 -21.85 22.96 -6.21
N ASP A 280 -22.81 22.49 -5.43
CA ASP A 280 -24.21 22.72 -5.71
C ASP A 280 -24.37 24.24 -5.85
N SER A 281 -24.46 24.69 -7.11
CA SER A 281 -24.96 26.01 -7.44
C SER A 281 -26.47 26.03 -7.20
N SER A 282 -26.90 25.52 -6.04
CA SER A 282 -27.99 26.13 -5.32
C SER A 282 -27.49 27.52 -4.93
N SER A 283 -27.58 28.45 -5.88
CA SER A 283 -27.91 29.80 -5.49
C SER A 283 -29.27 29.70 -4.81
N GLU A 284 -29.29 29.37 -3.53
CA GLU A 284 -30.30 29.90 -2.64
C GLU A 284 -30.13 31.40 -2.75
N GLY A 285 -30.82 31.93 -3.76
CA GLY A 285 -30.96 33.33 -4.03
C GLY A 285 -31.53 33.92 -2.76
N HIS A 286 -30.63 34.39 -1.92
CA HIS A 286 -30.95 35.39 -0.93
C HIS A 286 -31.33 36.61 -1.78
N GLY A 287 -32.61 36.66 -2.15
CA GLY A 287 -33.30 37.83 -2.66
C GLY A 287 -33.25 38.90 -1.58
N GLY A 288 -32.08 39.48 -1.41
CA GLY A 288 -31.82 40.63 -0.58
C GLY A 288 -32.51 41.83 -1.23
N GLY A 289 -33.60 42.28 -0.62
CA GLY A 289 -33.83 43.71 -0.52
C GLY A 289 -35.10 44.32 -1.13
N SER A 290 -36.26 43.65 -1.11
CA SER A 290 -37.54 44.38 -1.29
C SER A 290 -38.06 45.03 0.01
N LEU A 291 -37.60 44.57 1.18
CA LEU A 291 -37.98 45.17 2.48
C LEU A 291 -37.36 46.57 2.71
N SER A 292 -36.21 46.86 2.08
CA SER A 292 -35.55 48.18 2.17
C SER A 292 -36.36 49.29 1.47
N LEU A 293 -36.92 48.98 0.29
CA LEU A 293 -37.80 49.91 -0.44
C LEU A 293 -39.10 50.19 0.31
N LEU A 294 -39.69 49.16 0.94
CA LEU A 294 -40.93 49.31 1.71
C LEU A 294 -40.71 50.18 2.97
N GLY A 295 -39.55 50.03 3.63
CA GLY A 295 -39.14 50.90 4.73
C GLY A 295 -38.95 52.37 4.30
N LEU A 296 -38.41 52.61 3.10
CA LEU A 296 -38.21 53.96 2.55
C LEU A 296 -39.54 54.65 2.22
N PHE A 297 -40.53 53.90 1.70
CA PHE A 297 -41.89 54.42 1.49
C PHE A 297 -42.56 54.82 2.80
N ILE A 298 -42.44 54.00 3.85
CA ILE A 298 -43.03 54.31 5.17
C ILE A 298 -42.38 55.56 5.78
N LEU A 299 -41.05 55.70 5.70
CA LEU A 299 -40.35 56.89 6.18
C LEU A 299 -40.74 58.16 5.38
N GLY A 300 -40.94 58.03 4.07
CA GLY A 300 -41.43 59.11 3.22
C GLY A 300 -42.84 59.57 3.63
N CYS A 301 -43.76 58.64 3.88
CA CYS A 301 -45.13 58.95 4.31
C CYS A 301 -45.17 59.63 5.70
N VAL A 302 -44.33 59.20 6.64
CA VAL A 302 -44.23 59.83 7.98
C VAL A 302 -43.68 61.25 7.88
N SER A 303 -42.69 61.48 7.02
CA SER A 303 -42.08 62.80 6.79
C SER A 303 -43.07 63.79 6.15
N LEU A 304 -43.94 63.31 5.26
CA LEU A 304 -45.00 64.11 4.65
C LEU A 304 -46.09 64.48 5.67
N LYS A 305 -46.50 63.56 6.54
CA LYS A 305 -47.50 63.86 7.59
C LYS A 305 -47.01 64.92 8.58
N ARG A 306 -45.71 64.94 8.91
CA ARG A 306 -45.12 65.91 9.83
C ARG A 306 -44.97 67.33 9.24
N ARG A 307 -45.17 67.50 7.93
CA ARG A 307 -45.14 68.80 7.25
C ARG A 307 -46.52 69.46 7.13
N PHE A 308 -47.59 68.69 7.34
CA PHE A 308 -48.98 69.13 7.18
C PHE A 308 -49.76 69.24 8.51
N PHE A 309 -49.11 69.02 9.66
CA PHE A 309 -49.56 69.34 11.00
C PHE A 309 -48.53 70.25 11.67
#